data_AF-A0A3A5HKX0-F1
#
_entry.id   AF-A0A3A5HKX0-F1
#
_cell.length_a   1.000
_cell.length_b   1.000
_cell.length_c   1.000
_cell.angle_alpha   90.00
_cell.angle_beta   90.00
_cell.angle_gamma   90.00
#
_symmetry.space_group_name_H-M   'P 1'
#
loop_
_entity.id
_entity.type
_entity.pdbx_description
1 polymer ?
#
loop_
_entity_poly.entity_id
_entity_poly.type
_entity_poly.pdbx_seq_one_letter_code
_entity_poly.pdbx_strand_id
1 'polypeptide(L)'
;MQCHLHPQKSAIALCLGCHNGLCEECRIIYDGKSVCADCYKKICDIEKEASSDLEFDLDKEAAKLKNEFDKFIKDQKIDMEIYKIKEETNEKIDKVFSKFQDFIITKKSSGYLICESCAGYYKLQSDESPDEFVECECGGILFFSKTLKK
;
A
#
# COMPACT_ATOMS: atom_id res chain seq x y z
N MET A 1 18.80 -27.07 4.38
CA MET A 1 17.85 -27.26 5.51
C MET A 1 16.57 -27.87 4.99
N GLN A 2 15.81 -28.58 5.82
CA GLN A 2 14.58 -29.26 5.43
C GLN A 2 13.34 -28.44 5.78
N CYS A 3 12.23 -28.69 5.09
CA CYS A 3 10.95 -28.11 5.46
C CYS A 3 10.48 -28.68 6.79
N HIS A 4 10.03 -27.81 7.69
CA HIS A 4 9.54 -28.20 9.01
C HIS A 4 8.25 -29.03 8.95
N LEU A 5 7.40 -28.80 7.94
CA LEU A 5 6.16 -29.56 7.73
C LEU A 5 6.38 -30.83 6.89
N HIS A 6 7.38 -30.80 6.00
CA HIS A 6 7.75 -31.94 5.15
C HIS A 6 9.25 -32.19 5.27
N PRO A 7 9.72 -32.95 6.28
CA PRO A 7 11.15 -33.19 6.51
C PRO A 7 11.89 -33.76 5.28
N GLN A 8 11.19 -34.50 4.42
CA GLN A 8 11.70 -35.07 3.18
C GLN A 8 11.90 -34.04 2.06
N LYS A 9 11.34 -32.83 2.17
CA LYS A 9 11.47 -31.77 1.15
C LYS A 9 12.51 -30.73 1.57
N SER A 10 13.32 -30.27 0.63
CA SER A 10 14.24 -29.16 0.84
C SER A 10 13.47 -27.88 1.12
N ALA A 11 13.89 -27.15 2.16
CA ALA A 11 13.40 -25.80 2.39
C ALA A 11 14.14 -24.82 1.47
N ILE A 12 13.38 -23.90 0.89
CA ILE A 12 13.83 -22.87 -0.05
C ILE A 12 13.69 -21.46 0.53
N ALA A 13 13.00 -21.33 1.66
CA ALA A 13 12.83 -20.09 2.40
C ALA A 13 12.71 -20.38 3.91
N LEU A 14 12.87 -19.33 4.71
CA LEU A 14 12.56 -19.33 6.14
C LEU A 14 11.22 -18.67 6.37
N CYS A 15 10.46 -19.17 7.35
CA CYS A 15 9.34 -18.43 7.91
C CYS A 15 9.87 -17.22 8.68
N LEU A 16 9.40 -16.01 8.40
CA LEU A 16 9.78 -14.82 9.17
C LEU A 16 9.32 -14.88 10.63
N GLY A 17 8.18 -15.53 10.91
CA GLY A 17 7.62 -15.59 12.26
C GLY A 17 8.31 -16.61 13.18
N CYS A 18 8.58 -17.82 12.68
CA CYS A 18 9.12 -18.91 13.49
C CYS A 18 10.51 -19.41 13.05
N HIS A 19 11.09 -18.85 11.97
CA HIS A 19 12.40 -19.21 11.42
C HIS A 19 12.55 -20.66 10.96
N ASN A 20 11.45 -21.42 10.91
CA ASN A 20 11.44 -22.77 10.37
C ASN A 20 11.59 -22.77 8.85
N GLY A 21 12.23 -23.81 8.31
CA GLY A 21 12.37 -24.01 6.87
C GLY A 21 11.03 -24.30 6.20
N LEU A 22 10.79 -23.67 5.05
CA LEU A 22 9.59 -23.86 4.23
C LEU A 22 9.97 -24.29 2.82
N CYS A 23 9.30 -25.33 2.32
CA CYS A 23 9.33 -25.69 0.91
C CYS A 23 8.38 -24.80 0.10
N GLU A 24 8.40 -24.93 -1.22
CA GLU A 24 7.55 -24.18 -2.16
C GLU A 24 6.06 -24.27 -1.80
N GLU A 25 5.58 -25.45 -1.39
CA GLU A 25 4.17 -25.68 -1.07
C GLU A 25 3.77 -25.18 0.32
N CYS A 26 4.74 -25.01 1.23
CA CYS A 26 4.48 -24.63 2.62
C CYS A 26 4.72 -23.14 2.88
N ARG A 27 5.33 -22.42 1.95
CA ARG A 27 5.54 -20.98 2.06
C ARG A 27 4.30 -20.23 1.59
N ILE A 28 3.85 -19.31 2.41
CA ILE A 28 2.86 -18.30 2.04
C ILE A 28 3.61 -16.98 1.91
N ILE A 29 3.38 -16.25 0.83
CA ILE A 29 3.96 -14.92 0.65
C ILE A 29 2.98 -13.89 1.17
N TYR A 30 3.33 -13.23 2.26
CA TYR A 30 2.58 -12.13 2.84
C TYR A 30 3.46 -10.88 2.91
N ASP A 31 3.00 -9.78 2.32
CA ASP A 31 3.78 -8.53 2.21
C ASP A 31 5.22 -8.77 1.67
N GLY A 32 5.32 -9.63 0.64
CA GLY A 32 6.59 -10.03 0.03
C GLY A 32 7.49 -10.92 0.90
N LYS A 33 7.04 -11.33 2.09
CA LYS A 33 7.81 -12.15 3.04
C LYS A 33 7.25 -13.56 3.13
N SER A 34 8.14 -14.53 3.27
CA SER A 34 7.76 -15.94 3.42
C SER A 34 7.35 -16.24 4.87
N VAL A 35 6.12 -16.74 5.04
CA VAL A 35 5.56 -17.17 6.33
C VAL A 35 4.92 -18.55 6.21
N CYS A 36 4.80 -19.29 7.31
CA CYS A 36 4.05 -20.55 7.34
C CYS A 36 2.56 -20.28 7.61
N ALA A 37 1.70 -21.27 7.38
CA ALA A 37 0.26 -21.18 7.63
C ALA A 37 -0.09 -20.73 9.06
N ASP A 38 0.59 -21.27 10.07
CA ASP A 38 0.33 -20.92 11.47
C ASP A 38 0.69 -19.46 11.78
N CYS A 39 1.84 -18.99 11.29
CA CYS A 39 2.25 -17.60 11.44
C CYS A 39 1.34 -16.67 10.65
N TYR A 40 0.92 -17.06 9.45
CA TYR A 40 -0.02 -16.30 8.64
C TYR A 40 -1.35 -16.10 9.36
N LYS A 41 -1.92 -17.17 9.92
CA LYS A 41 -3.16 -17.07 10.71
C LYS A 41 -3.04 -16.10 11.89
N LYS A 42 -1.93 -16.19 12.64
CA LYS A 42 -1.66 -15.25 13.75
C LYS A 42 -1.60 -13.79 13.28
N ILE A 43 -0.97 -13.53 12.13
CA ILE A 43 -0.90 -12.19 11.55
C ILE A 43 -2.32 -11.70 11.19
N CYS A 44 -3.13 -12.53 10.51
CA CYS A 44 -4.50 -12.17 10.16
C CYS A 44 -5.39 -11.93 11.39
N ASP A 45 -5.17 -12.67 12.48
CA ASP A 45 -5.94 -12.48 13.72
C ASP A 45 -5.53 -11.17 14.41
N ILE A 46 -4.23 -10.82 14.43
CA ILE A 46 -3.74 -9.52 14.89
C ILE A 46 -4.32 -8.37 14.06
N GLU A 47 -4.41 -8.53 12.73
CA GLU A 47 -4.96 -7.48 11.86
C GLU A 47 -6.45 -7.25 12.09
N LYS A 48 -7.20 -8.29 12.44
CA LYS A 48 -8.61 -8.15 12.81
C LYS A 48 -8.78 -7.44 14.15
N GLU A 49 -7.94 -7.74 15.14
CA GLU A 49 -7.94 -7.07 16.45
C GLU A 49 -7.46 -5.61 16.33
N ALA A 50 -6.45 -5.35 15.49
CA ALA A 50 -6.01 -3.99 15.18
C ALA A 50 -7.10 -3.18 14.43
N SER A 51 -8.01 -3.86 13.73
CA SER A 51 -9.17 -3.24 13.08
C SER A 51 -10.36 -3.03 14.02
N SER A 52 -10.40 -3.71 15.18
CA SER A 52 -11.47 -3.52 16.19
C SER A 52 -11.10 -2.53 17.29
N ASP A 53 -9.81 -2.34 17.57
CA ASP A 53 -9.34 -1.56 18.73
C ASP A 53 -8.77 -0.17 18.36
N LEU A 54 -8.81 0.22 17.08
CA LEU A 54 -8.38 1.55 16.59
C LEU A 54 -9.53 2.32 15.93
N GLU A 55 -10.68 2.42 16.59
CA GLU A 55 -11.45 3.67 16.55
C GLU A 55 -10.78 4.69 17.48
N PHE A 56 -9.50 5.02 17.23
CA PHE A 56 -8.95 6.26 17.76
C PHE A 56 -9.60 7.36 16.93
N ASP A 57 -10.66 7.95 17.48
CA ASP A 57 -11.46 9.01 16.90
C ASP A 57 -10.59 10.26 16.68
N LEU A 58 -9.75 10.20 15.63
CA LEU A 58 -8.82 11.23 15.18
C LEU A 58 -9.55 12.56 15.01
N ASP A 59 -10.82 12.51 14.62
CA ASP A 59 -11.67 13.68 14.45
C ASP A 59 -11.95 14.39 15.77
N LYS A 60 -12.14 13.64 16.86
CA LYS A 60 -12.44 14.20 18.19
C LYS A 60 -11.21 14.80 18.85
N GLU A 61 -10.06 14.15 18.77
CA GLU A 61 -8.79 14.67 19.29
C GLU A 61 -8.33 15.89 18.46
N ALA A 62 -8.47 15.83 17.13
CA ALA A 62 -8.16 16.94 16.23
C ALA A 62 -9.11 18.13 16.44
N ALA A 63 -10.40 17.90 16.69
CA ALA A 63 -11.36 18.97 16.99
C ALA A 63 -11.01 19.69 18.30
N LYS A 64 -10.57 18.95 19.32
CA LYS A 64 -10.14 19.53 20.60
C LYS A 64 -8.89 20.40 20.42
N LEU A 65 -7.88 19.87 19.74
CA LEU A 65 -6.64 20.60 19.47
C LEU A 65 -6.88 21.83 18.59
N LYS A 66 -7.75 21.72 17.58
CA LYS A 66 -8.14 22.84 16.71
C LYS A 66 -8.83 23.95 17.50
N ASN A 67 -9.72 23.60 18.43
CA ASN A 67 -10.40 24.58 19.28
C ASN A 67 -9.43 25.31 20.23
N GLU A 68 -8.47 24.59 20.82
CA GLU A 68 -7.43 25.19 21.67
C GLU A 68 -6.49 26.10 20.86
N PHE A 69 -6.13 25.68 19.65
CA PHE A 69 -5.31 26.46 18.73
C PHE A 69 -6.04 27.72 18.23
N ASP A 70 -7.31 27.61 17.84
CA ASP A 70 -8.14 28.75 17.40
C ASP A 70 -8.34 29.78 18.52
N LYS A 71 -8.42 29.32 19.78
CA LYS A 71 -8.45 30.19 20.96
C LYS A 71 -7.12 30.93 21.13
N PHE A 72 -6.01 30.23 21.02
CA PHE A 72 -4.66 30.81 21.13
C PHE A 72 -4.39 31.86 20.05
N ILE A 73 -4.80 31.60 18.80
CA ILE A 73 -4.64 32.52 17.67
C ILE A 73 -5.40 33.83 17.91
N LYS A 74 -6.67 33.74 18.37
CA LYS A 74 -7.49 34.90 18.71
C LYS A 74 -6.92 35.72 19.87
N ASP A 75 -6.42 35.05 20.91
CA ASP A 75 -5.87 35.72 22.11
C ASP A 75 -4.58 36.50 21.79
N GLN A 76 -3.79 36.03 20.82
CA GLN A 76 -2.55 36.69 20.38
C GLN A 76 -2.76 37.73 19.26
N LYS A 77 -4.00 37.98 18.80
CA LYS A 77 -4.32 38.87 17.65
C LYS A 77 -3.55 38.52 16.36
N ILE A 78 -3.20 37.24 16.16
CA ILE A 78 -2.38 36.78 15.02
C ILE A 78 -3.21 36.74 13.70
N ASP A 79 -4.52 36.95 13.82
CA ASP A 79 -5.55 36.78 12.78
C ASP A 79 -5.32 37.61 11.50
N MET A 80 -4.77 38.82 11.62
CA MET A 80 -4.65 39.75 10.49
C MET A 80 -3.38 39.60 9.64
N GLU A 81 -2.28 39.10 10.20
CA GLU A 81 -1.03 38.92 9.44
C GLU A 81 -1.01 37.60 8.67
N ILE A 82 -1.65 36.56 9.22
CA ILE A 82 -1.79 35.26 8.54
C ILE A 82 -2.63 35.37 7.27
N TYR A 83 -3.67 36.23 7.24
CA TYR A 83 -4.56 36.37 6.08
C TYR A 83 -3.82 36.89 4.84
N LYS A 84 -2.85 37.80 5.02
CA LYS A 84 -2.01 38.31 3.92
C LYS A 84 -1.00 37.27 3.44
N ILE A 85 -0.42 36.49 4.35
CA ILE A 85 0.56 35.45 4.01
C ILE A 85 -0.11 34.31 3.23
N LYS A 86 -1.34 33.91 3.59
CA LYS A 86 -2.11 32.84 2.93
C LYS A 86 -2.40 33.11 1.46
N GLU A 87 -2.67 34.37 1.11
CA GLU A 87 -3.01 34.76 -0.25
C GLU A 87 -1.80 34.64 -1.19
N GLU A 88 -0.62 35.11 -0.76
CA GLU A 88 0.61 35.05 -1.55
C GLU A 88 1.26 33.66 -1.63
N THR A 89 0.97 32.76 -0.68
CA THR A 89 1.53 31.40 -0.65
C THR A 89 0.70 30.39 -1.43
N ASN A 90 -0.64 30.52 -1.46
CA ASN A 90 -1.50 29.59 -2.18
C ASN A 90 -1.26 29.62 -3.71
N GLU A 91 -1.05 30.79 -4.32
CA GLU A 91 -0.72 30.87 -5.75
C GLU A 91 0.60 30.16 -6.11
N LYS A 92 1.57 30.16 -5.19
CA LYS A 92 2.86 29.50 -5.39
C LYS A 92 2.73 27.99 -5.19
N ILE A 93 1.92 27.56 -4.24
CA ILE A 93 1.63 26.15 -3.97
C ILE A 93 0.88 25.53 -5.15
N ASP A 94 -0.13 26.20 -5.69
CA ASP A 94 -0.89 25.71 -6.85
C ASP A 94 0.02 25.50 -8.06
N LYS A 95 0.91 26.46 -8.36
CA LYS A 95 1.89 26.33 -9.45
C LYS A 95 2.87 25.16 -9.26
N VAL A 96 3.21 24.84 -8.01
CA VAL A 96 4.08 23.70 -7.69
C VAL A 96 3.30 22.39 -7.78
N PHE A 97 2.06 22.36 -7.32
CA PHE A 97 1.17 21.20 -7.39
C PHE A 97 0.85 20.81 -8.84
N SER A 98 0.57 21.78 -9.72
CA SER A 98 0.36 21.52 -11.14
C SER A 98 1.61 20.91 -11.79
N LYS A 99 2.80 21.47 -11.52
CA LYS A 99 4.07 20.92 -12.02
C LYS A 99 4.37 19.53 -11.47
N PHE A 100 3.94 19.24 -10.24
CA PHE A 100 4.12 17.94 -9.62
C PHE A 100 3.13 16.91 -10.18
N GLN A 101 1.90 17.31 -10.50
CA GLN A 101 0.93 16.44 -11.18
C GLN A 101 1.43 16.04 -12.58
N ASP A 102 1.99 16.97 -13.36
CA ASP A 102 2.60 16.66 -14.66
C ASP A 102 3.78 15.67 -14.54
N PHE A 103 4.55 15.77 -13.45
CA PHE A 103 5.64 14.84 -13.14
C PHE A 103 5.15 13.45 -12.69
N ILE A 104 3.99 13.37 -12.05
CA ILE A 104 3.37 12.09 -11.65
C ILE A 104 2.70 11.40 -12.85
N ILE A 105 2.06 12.17 -13.73
CA ILE A 105 1.40 11.67 -14.96
C ILE A 105 2.44 11.09 -15.92
N THR A 106 3.61 11.70 -16.04
CA THR A 106 4.70 11.18 -16.89
C THR A 106 5.39 9.92 -16.35
N LYS A 107 5.04 9.46 -15.14
CA LYS A 107 5.65 8.29 -14.48
C LYS A 107 4.69 7.10 -14.30
N LYS A 108 3.40 7.28 -14.58
CA LYS A 108 2.43 6.20 -14.84
C LYS A 108 2.41 6.06 -16.36
N SER A 109 2.70 4.94 -17.01
CA SER A 109 2.13 3.61 -16.85
C SER A 109 2.98 2.68 -17.72
N SER A 110 3.97 2.03 -17.13
CA SER A 110 4.70 0.94 -17.78
C SER A 110 4.65 -0.27 -16.86
N GLY A 111 3.55 -1.00 -16.93
CA GLY A 111 3.34 -2.22 -16.16
C GLY A 111 2.71 -3.31 -17.03
N TYR A 112 2.68 -4.51 -16.47
CA TYR A 112 2.21 -5.72 -17.12
C TYR A 112 1.11 -6.32 -16.25
N LEU A 113 0.03 -6.79 -16.86
CA LEU A 113 -0.94 -7.67 -16.24
C LEU A 113 -0.53 -9.10 -16.58
N ILE A 114 -0.41 -9.95 -15.58
CA ILE A 114 0.05 -11.35 -15.72
C ILE A 114 -1.09 -12.26 -15.28
N CYS A 115 -1.46 -13.21 -16.12
CA CYS A 115 -2.49 -14.20 -15.80
C CYS A 115 -1.88 -15.39 -15.07
N GLU A 116 -2.46 -15.78 -13.93
CA GLU A 116 -2.03 -16.98 -13.20
C GLU A 116 -2.38 -18.30 -13.91
N SER A 117 -3.46 -18.31 -14.69
CA SER A 117 -4.01 -19.56 -15.24
C SER A 117 -3.35 -19.95 -16.57
N CYS A 118 -3.10 -18.99 -17.45
CA CYS A 118 -2.46 -19.24 -18.75
C CYS A 118 -0.99 -18.80 -18.82
N ALA A 119 -0.47 -18.19 -17.74
CA ALA A 119 0.86 -17.57 -17.70
C ALA A 119 1.10 -16.49 -18.78
N GLY A 120 0.02 -16.02 -19.43
CA GLY A 120 0.07 -14.93 -20.40
C GLY A 120 0.32 -13.60 -19.71
N TYR A 121 0.83 -12.62 -20.47
CA TYR A 121 0.99 -11.25 -20.00
C TYR A 121 0.44 -10.24 -21.01
N TYR A 122 -0.10 -9.14 -20.50
CA TYR A 122 -0.55 -7.98 -21.26
C TYR A 122 0.22 -6.75 -20.79
N LYS A 123 0.74 -5.94 -21.71
CA LYS A 123 1.46 -4.71 -21.37
C LYS A 123 0.48 -3.54 -21.45
N LEU A 124 0.27 -2.87 -20.32
CA LEU A 124 -0.59 -1.70 -20.25
C LEU A 124 -0.04 -0.56 -21.11
N GLN A 125 -0.92 0.07 -21.87
CA GLN A 125 -0.62 1.29 -22.59
C GLN A 125 -0.56 2.51 -21.65
N SER A 126 -0.06 3.63 -22.18
CA SER A 126 0.16 4.86 -21.41
C SER A 126 -1.14 5.49 -20.86
N ASP A 127 -2.28 5.15 -21.44
CA ASP A 127 -3.62 5.64 -21.11
C ASP A 127 -4.50 4.60 -20.40
N GLU A 128 -3.98 3.38 -20.18
CA GLU A 128 -4.74 2.28 -19.58
C GLU A 128 -4.40 2.11 -18.10
N SER A 129 -5.45 1.97 -17.27
CA SER A 129 -5.29 1.66 -15.85
C SER A 129 -5.39 0.13 -15.63
N PRO A 130 -4.52 -0.48 -14.79
CA PRO A 130 -4.67 -1.89 -14.43
C PRO A 130 -6.04 -2.23 -13.84
N ASP A 131 -6.70 -1.26 -13.20
CA ASP A 131 -8.01 -1.42 -12.56
C ASP A 131 -9.16 -1.60 -13.58
N GLU A 132 -8.95 -1.28 -14.86
CA GLU A 132 -9.94 -1.48 -15.93
C GLU A 132 -10.03 -2.94 -16.39
N PHE A 133 -9.09 -3.79 -15.96
CA PHE A 133 -8.99 -5.19 -16.37
C PHE A 133 -9.37 -6.11 -15.21
N VAL A 134 -10.51 -6.79 -15.34
CA VAL A 134 -11.07 -7.64 -14.28
C VAL A 134 -10.51 -9.06 -14.32
N GLU A 135 -10.45 -9.67 -15.51
CA GLU A 135 -10.01 -11.06 -15.70
C GLU A 135 -9.41 -11.28 -17.08
N CYS A 136 -8.62 -12.35 -17.23
CA CYS A 136 -8.05 -12.78 -18.50
C CYS A 136 -9.12 -13.41 -19.40
N GLU A 137 -8.93 -13.40 -20.72
CA GLU A 137 -9.82 -14.08 -21.68
C GLU A 137 -9.99 -15.58 -21.40
N CYS A 138 -9.06 -16.19 -20.68
CA CYS A 138 -9.16 -17.59 -20.24
C CYS A 138 -9.97 -17.79 -18.95
N GLY A 139 -10.50 -16.71 -18.35
CA GLY A 139 -11.18 -16.70 -17.05
C GLY A 139 -10.24 -16.69 -15.83
N GLY A 140 -8.93 -16.47 -16.06
CA GLY A 140 -7.92 -16.45 -15.00
C GLY A 140 -7.73 -15.06 -14.37
N ILE A 141 -7.32 -15.02 -13.11
CA ILE A 141 -7.08 -13.77 -12.38
C ILE A 141 -5.82 -13.07 -12.93
N LEU A 142 -5.89 -11.74 -13.08
CA LEU A 142 -4.80 -10.90 -13.56
C LEU A 142 -4.09 -10.18 -12.41
N PHE A 143 -2.76 -10.18 -12.44
CA PHE A 143 -1.90 -9.52 -11.47
C PHE A 143 -1.07 -8.42 -12.12
N PHE A 144 -1.10 -7.21 -11.55
CA PHE A 144 -0.24 -6.12 -12.00
C PHE A 144 1.19 -6.30 -11.50
N SER A 145 2.15 -6.17 -12.42
CA SER A 145 3.58 -6.13 -12.15
C SER A 145 4.26 -4.98 -12.90
N LYS A 146 5.18 -4.28 -12.24
CA LYS A 146 5.99 -3.23 -12.88
C LYS A 146 7.11 -3.79 -13.76
N THR A 147 7.49 -5.06 -13.59
CA THR A 147 8.59 -5.70 -14.31
C THR A 147 8.22 -7.14 -14.69
N LEU A 148 8.54 -7.52 -15.92
CA LEU A 148 8.42 -8.90 -16.38
C LEU A 148 9.69 -9.66 -15.98
N LYS A 149 9.62 -10.50 -14.95
CA LYS A 149 10.75 -11.40 -14.64
C LYS A 149 10.72 -12.57 -15.62
N LYS A 150 11.72 -12.62 -16.49
CA LYS A 150 12.03 -13.79 -17.34
C LYS A 150 12.69 -14.89 -16.52
#